data_AF-A0A1B6CR12-F1
#
_entry.id   AF-A0A1B6CR12-F1
#
_cell.length_a   1.000
_cell.length_b   1.000
_cell.length_c   1.000
_cell.angle_alpha   90.00
_cell.angle_beta   90.00
_cell.angle_gamma   90.00
#
_symmetry.space_group_name_H-M   'P 1'
#
loop_
_entity.id
_entity.type
_entity.pdbx_description
1 polymer ?
#
loop_
_entity_poly.entity_id
_entity_poly.type
_entity_poly.pdbx_seq_one_letter_code
_entity_poly.pdbx_strand_id
1 'polypeptide(L)'
;DTYPVKSLSFEEQTSKDEEANETSNKSVFRPVIVLIKQIQQLFAFPTLKITALACSLFFCNMFGYYGLGLWLPELFNRFQKHYQYYPDEIVSICGVKTDFPSDNSTITEAVCDSTAVDGTVFMKSVIMGVVGLFGNVMSGVLAGRLERRTLPIIMMALSGTCVIVIYFMSNLTYNLVMTTGFQLFVGTANLLYNSLVVDMFPPSISGMGVCLGILSGRLGAMISNLVFGNLLDVSCSVPIFLVAGVNLAGGLFSFFIPKHPYSEERITYSKSVNPP
;
A
#
# COMPACT_ATOMS: atom_id res chain seq x y z
N ASP A 1 -36.90 -3.92 21.35
CA ASP A 1 -36.58 -5.17 22.07
C ASP A 1 -36.01 -6.32 21.26
N THR A 2 -35.67 -6.12 19.97
CA THR A 2 -35.16 -7.17 19.07
C THR A 2 -33.69 -6.92 18.69
N TYR A 3 -32.80 -6.92 19.68
CA TYR A 3 -31.35 -7.02 19.44
C TYR A 3 -30.81 -8.24 20.22
N PRO A 4 -30.00 -9.12 19.59
CA PRO A 4 -29.70 -10.44 20.14
C PRO A 4 -28.63 -10.44 21.24
N VAL A 5 -27.99 -9.31 21.55
CA VAL A 5 -26.94 -9.25 22.57
C VAL A 5 -27.30 -8.17 23.60
N LYS A 6 -27.62 -8.63 24.82
CA LYS A 6 -28.04 -7.78 25.95
C LYS A 6 -26.90 -7.43 26.92
N SER A 7 -25.78 -8.14 26.86
CA SER A 7 -24.58 -7.84 27.65
C SER A 7 -23.36 -8.60 27.09
N LEU A 8 -22.20 -7.95 27.14
CA LEU A 8 -20.89 -8.56 26.92
C LEU A 8 -20.32 -8.94 28.28
N SER A 9 -20.21 -10.24 28.56
CA SER A 9 -19.39 -10.73 29.67
C SER A 9 -17.94 -10.82 29.18
N PHE A 10 -17.07 -10.00 29.76
CA PHE A 10 -15.63 -10.15 29.60
C PHE A 10 -15.24 -11.44 30.33
N GLU A 11 -14.95 -12.52 29.60
CA GLU A 11 -14.39 -13.72 30.20
C GLU A 11 -12.91 -13.45 30.48
N GLU A 12 -12.63 -13.10 31.74
CA GLU A 12 -11.29 -12.95 32.28
C GLU A 12 -10.64 -14.34 32.38
N GLN A 13 -10.20 -14.89 31.25
CA GLN A 13 -9.41 -16.14 31.22
C GLN A 13 -7.90 -15.89 31.35
N THR A 14 -7.48 -14.66 31.61
CA THR A 14 -6.07 -14.31 31.86
C THR A 14 -5.72 -14.21 33.35
N SER A 15 -6.67 -14.36 34.28
CA SER A 15 -6.43 -14.08 35.71
C SER A 15 -6.16 -15.32 36.59
N LYS A 16 -6.37 -16.55 36.12
CA LYS A 16 -6.13 -17.75 36.97
C LYS A 16 -4.71 -18.32 36.94
N ASP A 17 -3.92 -18.02 35.92
CA ASP A 17 -2.48 -18.38 35.90
C ASP A 17 -1.59 -17.26 36.46
N GLU A 18 -2.13 -16.06 36.73
CA GLU A 18 -1.36 -14.90 37.22
C GLU A 18 -1.39 -14.72 38.76
N GLU A 19 -2.37 -15.27 39.48
CA GLU A 19 -2.45 -15.11 40.95
C GLU A 19 -1.34 -15.84 41.73
N ALA A 20 -0.60 -16.77 41.11
CA ALA A 20 0.53 -17.44 41.77
C ALA A 20 1.86 -16.65 41.71
N ASN A 21 1.92 -15.53 40.99
CA ASN A 21 3.16 -14.79 40.73
C ASN A 21 3.10 -13.30 41.10
N GLU A 22 2.19 -12.92 42.00
CA GLU A 22 2.00 -11.54 42.48
C GLU A 22 3.13 -11.00 43.38
N THR A 23 4.21 -11.73 43.60
CA THR A 23 5.37 -11.25 44.37
C THR A 23 6.65 -11.21 43.53
N SER A 24 6.68 -10.40 42.47
CA SER A 24 7.97 -9.85 42.01
C SER A 24 7.80 -8.63 41.09
N ASN A 25 8.26 -7.49 41.60
CA ASN A 25 8.68 -6.25 40.93
C ASN A 25 7.84 -5.75 39.73
N LYS A 26 7.40 -4.48 39.82
CA LYS A 26 6.92 -3.66 38.70
C LYS A 26 8.06 -3.46 37.69
N SER A 27 8.35 -4.52 36.93
CA SER A 27 9.48 -4.60 36.03
C SER A 27 9.10 -3.99 34.70
N VAL A 28 9.88 -2.98 34.27
CA VAL A 28 9.81 -2.33 32.95
C VAL A 28 9.86 -3.37 31.80
N PHE A 29 10.33 -4.58 32.07
CA PHE A 29 10.40 -5.68 31.11
C PHE A 29 9.08 -6.40 30.86
N ARG A 30 8.05 -6.26 31.72
CA ARG A 30 6.73 -6.89 31.50
C ARG A 30 6.11 -6.55 30.12
N PRO A 31 6.02 -5.28 29.67
CA PRO A 31 5.49 -4.97 28.34
C PRO A 31 6.32 -5.54 27.19
N VAL A 32 7.66 -5.60 27.33
CA VAL A 32 8.54 -6.19 26.31
C VAL A 32 8.31 -7.70 26.19
N ILE A 33 8.15 -8.39 27.32
CA ILE A 33 7.86 -9.84 27.33
C ILE A 33 6.49 -10.11 26.69
N VAL A 34 5.47 -9.29 26.96
CA VAL A 34 4.15 -9.38 26.32
C VAL A 34 4.26 -9.18 24.80
N LEU A 35 5.02 -8.19 24.36
CA LEU A 35 5.27 -7.92 22.94
C LEU A 35 5.95 -9.11 22.25
N ILE A 36 6.98 -9.70 22.88
CA ILE A 36 7.68 -10.87 22.35
C ILE A 36 6.73 -12.06 22.22
N LYS A 37 5.86 -12.30 23.21
CA LYS A 37 4.85 -13.36 23.13
C LYS A 37 3.86 -13.13 21.98
N GLN A 38 3.39 -11.90 21.77
CA GLN A 38 2.51 -11.56 20.63
C GLN A 38 3.20 -11.77 19.29
N ILE A 39 4.48 -11.40 19.17
CA ILE A 39 5.29 -11.64 17.97
C ILE A 39 5.41 -13.15 17.73
N GLN A 40 5.74 -13.94 18.76
CA GLN A 40 5.83 -15.40 18.64
C GLN A 40 4.51 -16.02 18.17
N GLN A 41 3.37 -15.56 18.68
CA GLN A 41 2.05 -16.01 18.24
C GLN A 41 1.76 -15.64 16.77
N LEU A 42 2.31 -14.54 16.26
CA LEU A 42 2.15 -14.12 14.87
C LEU A 42 2.93 -15.00 13.89
N PHE A 43 4.05 -15.57 14.35
CA PHE A 43 4.88 -16.53 13.61
C PHE A 43 4.52 -17.99 13.89
N ALA A 44 3.56 -18.26 14.78
CA ALA A 44 3.04 -19.60 15.01
C ALA A 44 2.16 -20.07 13.84
N PHE A 45 2.00 -21.38 13.69
CA PHE A 45 1.00 -21.93 12.79
C PHE A 45 -0.37 -21.93 13.51
N PRO A 46 -1.50 -21.56 12.86
CA PRO A 46 -1.72 -21.25 11.43
C PRO A 46 -1.60 -19.76 11.05
N THR A 47 -1.39 -18.86 12.01
CA THR A 47 -1.35 -17.39 11.83
C THR A 47 -0.25 -16.93 10.88
N LEU A 48 0.90 -17.63 10.84
CA LEU A 48 2.02 -17.34 9.94
C LEU A 48 1.60 -17.16 8.46
N LYS A 49 0.66 -17.99 7.97
CA LYS A 49 0.19 -17.91 6.57
C LYS A 49 -0.56 -16.60 6.31
N ILE A 50 -1.40 -16.20 7.25
CA ILE A 50 -2.17 -14.94 7.19
C ILE A 50 -1.21 -13.76 7.31
N THR A 51 -0.25 -13.83 8.22
CA THR A 51 0.80 -12.82 8.40
C THR A 51 1.62 -12.63 7.13
N ALA A 52 2.13 -13.72 6.54
CA ALA A 52 2.90 -13.66 5.30
C ALA A 52 2.09 -13.04 4.16
N LEU A 53 0.82 -13.45 4.02
CA LEU A 53 -0.09 -12.90 3.04
C LEU A 53 -0.32 -11.40 3.25
N ALA A 54 -0.64 -10.96 4.47
CA ALA A 54 -0.80 -9.54 4.80
C ALA A 54 0.47 -8.74 4.48
N CYS A 55 1.65 -9.25 4.87
CA CYS A 55 2.93 -8.62 4.59
C CYS A 55 3.18 -8.47 3.09
N SER A 56 2.90 -9.51 2.29
CA SER A 56 3.03 -9.47 0.83
C SER A 56 2.07 -8.47 0.20
N LEU A 57 0.81 -8.38 0.67
CA LEU A 57 -0.17 -7.42 0.16
C LEU A 57 0.28 -5.97 0.38
N PHE A 58 0.66 -5.63 1.61
CA PHE A 58 1.15 -4.28 1.94
C PHE A 58 2.44 -3.95 1.20
N PHE A 59 3.36 -4.92 1.08
CA PHE A 59 4.59 -4.73 0.31
C PHE A 59 4.28 -4.40 -1.15
N CYS A 60 3.50 -5.23 -1.84
CA CYS A 60 3.16 -5.02 -3.26
C CYS A 60 2.43 -3.69 -3.49
N ASN A 61 1.46 -3.36 -2.63
CA ASN A 61 0.70 -2.13 -2.74
C ASN A 61 1.58 -0.88 -2.54
N MET A 62 2.38 -0.85 -1.47
CA MET A 62 3.24 0.30 -1.18
C MET A 62 4.40 0.43 -2.17
N PHE A 63 4.91 -0.69 -2.67
CA PHE A 63 5.91 -0.70 -3.73
C PHE A 63 5.39 0.02 -4.98
N GLY A 64 4.17 -0.30 -5.43
CA GLY A 64 3.55 0.38 -6.56
C GLY A 64 3.21 1.85 -6.24
N TYR A 65 2.55 2.08 -5.11
CA TYR A 65 2.05 3.39 -4.69
C TYR A 65 3.16 4.43 -4.59
N TYR A 66 4.25 4.10 -3.90
CA TYR A 66 5.37 5.03 -3.71
C TYR A 66 6.40 4.97 -4.84
N GLY A 67 6.58 3.82 -5.50
CA GLY A 67 7.55 3.66 -6.57
C GLY A 67 7.23 4.55 -7.77
N LEU A 68 6.08 4.34 -8.41
CA LEU A 68 5.68 5.22 -9.51
C LEU A 68 5.25 6.59 -8.97
N GLY A 69 4.44 6.63 -7.90
CA GLY A 69 3.82 7.85 -7.38
C GLY A 69 4.78 9.00 -7.09
N LEU A 70 5.93 8.72 -6.46
CA LEU A 70 6.93 9.75 -6.13
C LEU A 70 7.74 10.20 -7.35
N TRP A 71 7.86 9.35 -8.37
CA TRP A 71 8.62 9.62 -9.58
C TRP A 71 7.80 10.30 -10.68
N LEU A 72 6.48 10.35 -10.55
CA LEU A 72 5.59 11.00 -11.53
C LEU A 72 5.90 12.47 -11.79
N PRO A 73 6.15 13.34 -10.78
CA PRO A 73 6.46 14.74 -11.03
C PRO A 73 7.77 14.89 -11.83
N GLU A 74 8.79 14.11 -11.49
CA GLU A 74 10.07 14.09 -12.19
C GLU A 74 9.91 13.61 -13.65
N LEU A 75 9.14 12.54 -13.85
CA LEU A 75 8.78 12.05 -15.19
C LEU A 75 8.09 13.15 -16.01
N PHE A 76 7.10 13.84 -15.44
CA PHE A 76 6.41 14.95 -16.12
C PHE A 76 7.32 16.14 -16.40
N ASN A 77 8.26 16.44 -15.51
CA ASN A 77 9.27 17.47 -15.72
C ASN A 77 10.17 17.13 -16.92
N ARG A 78 10.68 15.90 -16.99
CA ARG A 78 11.51 15.42 -18.11
C ARG A 78 10.75 15.46 -19.44
N PHE A 79 9.48 15.02 -19.45
CA PHE A 79 8.62 15.14 -20.63
C PHE A 79 8.48 16.57 -21.09
N GLN A 80 8.22 17.48 -20.17
CA GLN A 80 7.92 18.84 -20.54
C GLN A 80 9.13 19.57 -21.10
N LYS A 81 10.32 19.32 -20.53
CA LYS A 81 11.58 19.78 -21.12
C LYS A 81 11.73 19.25 -22.56
N HIS A 82 11.40 17.97 -22.80
CA HIS A 82 11.46 17.42 -24.15
C HIS A 82 10.55 18.14 -25.16
N TYR A 83 9.29 18.38 -24.80
CA TYR A 83 8.36 19.10 -25.67
C TYR A 83 8.70 20.59 -25.83
N GLN A 84 9.51 21.19 -24.95
CA GLN A 84 10.02 22.55 -25.14
C GLN A 84 11.11 22.62 -26.23
N TYR A 85 12.01 21.63 -26.28
CA TYR A 85 13.08 21.59 -27.29
C TYR A 85 12.65 20.93 -28.61
N TYR A 86 11.72 19.97 -28.55
CA TYR A 86 11.22 19.20 -29.70
C TYR A 86 9.68 19.20 -29.71
N PRO A 87 9.03 20.31 -30.11
CA PRO A 87 7.58 20.46 -30.01
C PRO A 87 6.79 19.50 -30.92
N ASP A 88 7.39 19.02 -32.01
CA ASP A 88 6.74 18.16 -33.00
C ASP A 88 7.05 16.65 -32.82
N GLU A 89 7.87 16.27 -31.83
CA GLU A 89 8.29 14.87 -31.60
C GLU A 89 7.45 14.24 -30.47
N ILE A 90 6.67 13.20 -30.81
CA ILE A 90 5.87 12.46 -29.83
C ILE A 90 6.67 11.25 -29.34
N VAL A 91 7.23 11.37 -28.13
CA VAL A 91 8.02 10.29 -27.51
C VAL A 91 7.25 9.61 -26.38
N SER A 92 7.47 8.31 -26.21
CA SER A 92 7.01 7.58 -25.02
C SER A 92 7.85 7.96 -23.79
N ILE A 93 7.41 7.55 -22.60
CA ILE A 93 8.08 7.84 -21.32
C ILE A 93 9.58 7.53 -21.34
N CYS A 94 9.93 6.41 -21.96
CA CYS A 94 11.30 5.96 -22.03
C CYS A 94 12.07 6.47 -23.25
N GLY A 95 11.39 7.14 -24.19
CA GLY A 95 12.00 7.79 -25.34
C GLY A 95 12.41 9.25 -25.09
N VAL A 96 12.09 9.79 -23.91
CA VAL A 96 12.47 11.14 -23.51
C VAL A 96 13.99 11.22 -23.38
N LYS A 97 14.61 12.02 -24.26
CA LYS A 97 16.06 12.33 -24.17
C LYS A 97 16.33 13.11 -22.88
N THR A 98 17.34 12.69 -22.13
CA THR A 98 17.81 13.38 -20.91
C THR A 98 18.91 14.41 -21.20
N ASP A 99 19.60 14.25 -22.34
CA ASP A 99 20.66 15.14 -22.78
C ASP A 99 20.08 16.26 -23.65
N PHE A 100 19.66 17.34 -23.00
CA PHE A 100 19.28 18.58 -23.69
C PHE A 100 20.53 19.40 -24.03
N PRO A 101 20.62 20.04 -25.20
CA PRO A 101 21.73 20.92 -25.52
C PRO A 101 21.81 22.02 -24.46
N SER A 102 22.87 22.00 -23.65
CA SER A 102 23.24 23.11 -22.79
C SER A 102 23.65 24.28 -23.68
N ASP A 103 22.96 25.43 -23.56
CA ASP A 103 23.47 26.68 -24.12
C ASP A 103 24.94 26.83 -23.71
N ASN A 104 25.81 27.17 -24.67
CA ASN A 104 27.25 27.38 -24.51
C ASN A 104 27.57 28.46 -23.46
N SER A 105 27.35 28.14 -22.20
CA SER A 105 27.61 28.98 -21.05
C SER A 105 28.86 28.41 -20.41
N THR A 106 29.97 29.09 -20.67
CA THR A 106 31.25 28.92 -19.96
C THR A 106 31.02 28.64 -18.48
N ILE A 107 31.68 27.58 -17.98
CA ILE A 107 31.70 27.15 -16.58
C ILE A 107 31.90 28.36 -15.67
N THR A 108 30.79 28.88 -15.16
CA THR A 108 30.71 29.71 -13.97
C THR A 108 29.62 29.03 -13.16
N GLU A 109 29.99 28.73 -11.91
CA GLU A 109 29.23 28.03 -10.86
C GLU A 109 27.77 27.74 -11.21
N ALA A 110 27.35 26.48 -11.12
CA ALA A 110 25.97 26.05 -11.33
C ALA A 110 25.02 26.77 -10.36
N VAL A 111 24.64 28.00 -10.70
CA VAL A 111 23.52 28.71 -10.13
C VAL A 111 22.32 27.86 -10.53
N CYS A 112 21.77 27.13 -9.57
CA CYS A 112 20.50 26.47 -9.75
C CYS A 112 19.47 27.58 -9.99
N ASP A 113 19.17 27.84 -11.26
CA ASP A 113 18.13 28.78 -11.63
C ASP A 113 16.80 28.21 -11.13
N SER A 114 16.35 28.76 -10.01
CA SER A 114 15.13 28.37 -9.31
C SER A 114 13.87 28.71 -10.11
N THR A 115 14.01 29.32 -11.29
CA THR A 115 12.92 29.58 -12.24
C THR A 115 12.76 28.52 -13.34
N ALA A 116 13.64 27.50 -13.39
CA ALA A 116 13.65 26.48 -14.45
C ALA A 116 12.68 25.30 -14.25
N VAL A 117 11.84 25.32 -13.20
CA VAL A 117 10.79 24.30 -12.97
C VAL A 117 9.43 24.93 -13.28
N ASP A 118 8.83 24.51 -14.40
CA ASP A 118 7.55 25.07 -14.83
C ASP A 118 6.41 24.71 -13.85
N GLY A 119 5.59 25.71 -13.54
CA GLY A 119 4.44 25.61 -12.63
C GLY A 119 3.40 24.57 -13.06
N THR A 120 3.37 24.24 -14.35
CA THR A 120 2.51 23.21 -14.95
C THR A 120 2.71 21.82 -14.35
N VAL A 121 3.94 21.44 -13.95
CA VAL A 121 4.24 20.14 -13.34
C VAL A 121 3.63 20.05 -11.94
N PHE A 122 3.69 21.14 -11.18
CA PHE A 122 3.04 21.24 -9.88
C PHE A 122 1.52 21.21 -10.02
N MET A 123 0.95 21.92 -11.00
CA MET A 123 -0.49 21.88 -11.27
C MET A 123 -0.97 20.47 -11.63
N LYS A 124 -0.22 19.74 -12.47
CA LYS A 124 -0.51 18.32 -12.78
C LYS A 124 -0.48 17.43 -11.53
N SER A 125 0.47 17.67 -10.62
CA SER A 125 0.56 16.94 -9.34
C SER A 125 -0.59 17.25 -8.39
N VAL A 126 -1.04 18.51 -8.33
CA VAL A 126 -2.24 18.89 -7.57
C VAL A 126 -3.49 18.20 -8.13
N ILE A 127 -3.65 18.15 -9.46
CA ILE A 127 -4.76 17.45 -10.11
C ILE A 127 -4.76 15.96 -9.72
N MET A 128 -3.60 15.29 -9.76
CA MET A 128 -3.49 13.90 -9.31
C MET A 128 -3.93 13.73 -7.85
N GLY A 129 -3.54 14.64 -6.96
CA GLY A 129 -3.94 14.63 -5.56
C GLY A 129 -5.45 14.79 -5.38
N VAL A 130 -6.07 15.75 -6.06
CA VAL A 130 -7.52 15.99 -6.01
C VAL A 130 -8.29 14.78 -6.52
N VAL A 131 -7.90 14.21 -7.66
CA VAL A 131 -8.55 13.00 -8.20
C VAL A 131 -8.37 11.83 -7.24
N GLY A 132 -7.20 11.68 -6.62
CA GLY A 132 -6.95 10.71 -5.55
C GLY A 132 -7.92 10.83 -4.37
N LEU A 133 -8.24 12.06 -3.93
CA LEU A 133 -9.24 12.30 -2.89
C LEU A 133 -10.64 11.80 -3.30
N PHE A 134 -11.05 12.09 -4.53
CA PHE A 134 -12.30 11.58 -5.07
C PHE A 134 -12.34 10.05 -5.13
N GLY A 135 -11.22 9.40 -5.43
CA GLY A 135 -11.11 7.93 -5.39
C GLY A 135 -11.33 7.35 -4.01
N ASN A 136 -10.76 8.01 -3.00
CA ASN A 136 -10.96 7.59 -1.61
C ASN A 136 -12.43 7.71 -1.18
N VAL A 137 -13.14 8.75 -1.63
CA VAL A 137 -14.59 8.87 -1.41
C VAL A 137 -15.35 7.78 -2.17
N MET A 138 -14.97 7.54 -3.43
CA MET A 138 -15.55 6.47 -4.27
C MET A 138 -15.38 5.10 -3.62
N SER A 139 -14.24 4.83 -2.97
CA SER A 139 -13.98 3.61 -2.21
C SER A 139 -15.05 3.34 -1.15
N GLY A 140 -15.43 4.37 -0.40
CA GLY A 140 -16.47 4.26 0.63
C GLY A 140 -17.84 3.88 0.05
N VAL A 141 -18.21 4.48 -1.08
CA VAL A 141 -19.45 4.14 -1.80
C VAL A 141 -19.39 2.71 -2.35
N LEU A 142 -18.24 2.34 -2.92
CA LEU A 142 -18.03 1.05 -3.56
C LEU A 142 -17.98 -0.09 -2.54
N ALA A 143 -17.50 0.18 -1.32
CA ALA A 143 -17.54 -0.73 -0.18
C ALA A 143 -18.97 -1.11 0.25
N GLY A 144 -19.96 -0.23 -0.01
CA GLY A 144 -21.37 -0.53 0.23
C GLY A 144 -22.05 -1.35 -0.89
N ARG A 145 -21.42 -1.49 -2.06
CA ARG A 145 -22.00 -2.12 -3.26
C ARG A 145 -21.35 -3.45 -3.63
N LEU A 146 -20.05 -3.61 -3.39
CA LEU A 146 -19.26 -4.77 -3.76
C LEU A 146 -18.75 -5.52 -2.53
N GLU A 147 -18.49 -6.82 -2.68
CA GLU A 147 -17.88 -7.63 -1.64
C GLU A 147 -16.51 -7.06 -1.24
N ARG A 148 -16.31 -6.87 0.07
CA ARG A 148 -15.14 -6.21 0.65
C ARG A 148 -13.79 -6.83 0.23
N ARG A 149 -13.77 -8.13 -0.07
CA ARG A 149 -12.58 -8.87 -0.54
C ARG A 149 -12.32 -8.73 -2.04
N THR A 150 -13.35 -8.60 -2.85
CA THR A 150 -13.22 -8.52 -4.32
C THR A 150 -12.75 -7.14 -4.76
N LEU A 151 -13.04 -6.12 -3.96
CA LEU A 151 -12.60 -4.75 -4.18
C LEU A 151 -11.08 -4.56 -4.35
N PRO A 152 -10.21 -4.97 -3.40
CA PRO A 152 -8.76 -4.80 -3.55
C PRO A 152 -8.19 -5.57 -4.75
N ILE A 153 -8.77 -6.72 -5.11
CA ILE A 153 -8.38 -7.51 -6.28
C ILE A 153 -8.58 -6.68 -7.56
N ILE A 154 -9.79 -6.13 -7.75
CA ILE A 154 -10.12 -5.33 -8.93
C ILE A 154 -9.25 -4.07 -9.00
N MET A 155 -9.07 -3.39 -7.87
CA MET A 155 -8.30 -2.14 -7.81
C MET A 155 -6.81 -2.35 -8.12
N MET A 156 -6.19 -3.41 -7.58
CA MET A 156 -4.80 -3.75 -7.88
C MET A 156 -4.61 -4.24 -9.33
N ALA A 157 -5.58 -4.97 -9.88
CA ALA A 157 -5.53 -5.40 -11.27
C ALA A 157 -5.62 -4.19 -12.23
N LEU A 158 -6.59 -3.30 -12.00
CA LEU A 158 -6.76 -2.06 -12.77
C LEU A 158 -5.52 -1.16 -12.67
N SER A 159 -4.93 -1.02 -11.47
CA SER A 159 -3.71 -0.22 -11.30
C SER A 159 -2.54 -0.81 -12.11
N GLY A 160 -2.32 -2.13 -12.05
CA GLY A 160 -1.30 -2.81 -12.85
C GLY A 160 -1.52 -2.64 -14.35
N THR A 161 -2.76 -2.76 -14.83
CA THR A 161 -3.10 -2.54 -16.24
C THR A 161 -2.84 -1.09 -16.67
N CYS A 162 -3.19 -0.10 -15.85
CA CYS A 162 -2.88 1.30 -16.15
C CYS A 162 -1.37 1.50 -16.39
N VAL A 163 -0.51 0.92 -15.55
CA VAL A 163 0.95 1.01 -15.70
C VAL A 163 1.47 0.38 -17.00
N ILE A 164 0.88 -0.74 -17.42
CA ILE A 164 1.23 -1.36 -18.70
C ILE A 164 0.82 -0.45 -19.87
N VAL A 165 -0.38 0.13 -19.81
CA VAL A 165 -0.85 1.01 -20.88
C VAL A 165 -0.01 2.29 -20.95
N ILE A 166 0.40 2.83 -19.82
CA ILE A 166 1.31 3.98 -19.71
C ILE A 166 2.59 3.76 -20.55
N TYR A 167 3.17 2.56 -20.57
CA TYR A 167 4.34 2.24 -21.41
C TYR A 167 4.10 2.43 -22.92
N PHE A 168 2.90 2.09 -23.41
CA PHE A 168 2.55 2.18 -24.84
C PHE A 168 2.06 3.57 -25.26
N MET A 169 1.80 4.46 -24.30
CA MET A 169 1.25 5.79 -24.58
C MET A 169 2.35 6.81 -24.85
N SER A 170 2.31 7.45 -26.01
CA SER A 170 3.27 8.50 -26.39
C SER A 170 2.73 9.92 -26.16
N ASN A 171 1.41 10.09 -26.09
CA ASN A 171 0.79 11.41 -25.87
C ASN A 171 0.81 11.82 -24.39
N LEU A 172 1.15 13.09 -24.14
CA LEU A 172 1.21 13.64 -22.78
C LEU A 172 -0.12 13.58 -22.02
N THR A 173 -1.23 13.92 -22.67
CA THR A 173 -2.56 13.93 -22.05
C THR A 173 -3.02 12.53 -21.65
N TYR A 174 -2.84 11.53 -22.52
CA TYR A 174 -3.20 10.15 -22.20
C TYR A 174 -2.32 9.58 -21.07
N ASN A 175 -1.03 9.90 -21.05
CA ASN A 175 -0.14 9.55 -19.93
C ASN A 175 -0.61 10.16 -18.61
N LEU A 176 -0.99 11.44 -18.59
CA LEU A 176 -1.52 12.11 -17.39
C LEU A 176 -2.78 11.43 -16.85
N VAL A 177 -3.74 11.12 -17.73
CA VAL A 177 -4.98 10.45 -17.35
C VAL A 177 -4.70 9.06 -16.78
N MET A 178 -3.86 8.26 -17.44
CA MET A 178 -3.56 6.90 -16.97
C MET A 178 -2.77 6.89 -15.67
N THR A 179 -1.81 7.80 -15.51
CA THR A 179 -1.06 7.99 -14.27
C THR A 179 -1.98 8.39 -13.11
N THR A 180 -2.91 9.31 -13.37
CA THR A 180 -3.88 9.73 -12.36
C THR A 180 -4.81 8.57 -11.97
N GLY A 181 -5.27 7.79 -12.96
CA GLY A 181 -6.05 6.58 -12.73
C GLY A 181 -5.28 5.52 -11.94
N PHE A 182 -4.01 5.31 -12.24
CA PHE A 182 -3.13 4.44 -11.46
C PHE A 182 -3.11 4.85 -9.98
N GLN A 183 -2.85 6.13 -9.69
CA GLN A 183 -2.79 6.67 -8.33
C GLN A 183 -4.13 6.50 -7.59
N LEU A 184 -5.23 6.70 -8.30
CA LEU A 184 -6.59 6.48 -7.80
C LEU A 184 -6.80 5.04 -7.35
N PHE A 185 -6.51 4.08 -8.22
CA PHE A 185 -6.79 2.67 -7.97
C PHE A 185 -5.85 2.08 -6.91
N VAL A 186 -4.55 2.39 -6.98
CA VAL A 186 -3.56 1.89 -6.00
C VAL A 186 -3.78 2.53 -4.62
N GLY A 187 -4.18 3.80 -4.56
CA GLY A 187 -4.57 4.47 -3.33
C GLY A 187 -5.85 3.91 -2.72
N THR A 188 -6.86 3.67 -3.54
CA THR A 188 -8.11 3.01 -3.11
C THR A 188 -7.82 1.61 -2.54
N ALA A 189 -6.97 0.83 -3.21
CA ALA A 189 -6.53 -0.49 -2.72
C ALA A 189 -5.83 -0.38 -1.35
N ASN A 190 -4.98 0.64 -1.13
CA ASN A 190 -4.33 0.87 0.15
C ASN A 190 -5.37 1.08 1.28
N LEU A 191 -6.38 1.93 1.07
CA LEU A 191 -7.44 2.15 2.08
C LEU A 191 -8.18 0.84 2.40
N LEU A 192 -8.48 0.04 1.37
CA LEU A 192 -9.14 -1.24 1.54
C LEU A 192 -8.28 -2.21 2.36
N TYR A 193 -6.97 -2.31 2.08
CA TYR A 193 -6.06 -3.15 2.87
C TYR A 193 -5.98 -2.74 4.34
N ASN A 194 -5.89 -1.44 4.62
CA ASN A 194 -5.90 -0.94 6.00
C ASN A 194 -7.19 -1.31 6.74
N SER A 195 -8.31 -1.35 6.03
CA SER A 195 -9.58 -1.80 6.61
C SER A 195 -9.67 -3.33 6.75
N LEU A 196 -9.09 -4.10 5.82
CA LEU A 196 -9.21 -5.57 5.79
C LEU A 196 -8.25 -6.25 6.76
N VAL A 197 -7.07 -5.68 6.98
CA VAL A 197 -6.01 -6.30 7.78
C VAL A 197 -6.44 -6.53 9.23
N VAL A 198 -7.26 -5.64 9.79
CA VAL A 198 -7.78 -5.79 11.17
C VAL A 198 -8.72 -6.99 11.31
N ASP A 199 -9.41 -7.36 10.23
CA ASP A 199 -10.36 -8.49 10.22
C ASP A 199 -9.68 -9.83 9.91
N MET A 200 -8.44 -9.80 9.42
CA MET A 200 -7.64 -10.99 9.10
C MET A 200 -7.01 -11.62 10.36
N PHE A 201 -6.75 -10.83 11.40
CA PHE A 201 -6.04 -11.28 12.59
C PHE A 201 -6.99 -11.46 13.80
N PRO A 202 -6.66 -12.36 14.74
CA PRO A 202 -7.35 -12.46 16.02
C PRO A 202 -7.27 -11.14 16.82
N PRO A 203 -8.32 -10.74 17.56
CA PRO A 203 -8.33 -9.46 18.30
C PRO A 203 -7.11 -9.27 19.22
N SER A 204 -6.64 -10.34 19.86
CA SER A 204 -5.51 -10.34 20.81
C SER A 204 -4.15 -10.01 20.19
N ILE A 205 -3.96 -10.30 18.89
CA ILE A 205 -2.70 -10.07 18.15
C ILE A 205 -2.88 -9.16 16.93
N SER A 206 -4.09 -8.64 16.72
CA SER A 206 -4.47 -7.82 15.57
C SER A 206 -3.58 -6.60 15.39
N GLY A 207 -3.37 -5.82 16.45
CA GLY A 207 -2.51 -4.64 16.42
C GLY A 207 -1.07 -4.96 15.98
N MET A 208 -0.51 -6.07 16.45
CA MET A 208 0.85 -6.50 16.06
C MET A 208 0.90 -6.92 14.58
N GLY A 209 -0.12 -7.64 14.11
CA GLY A 209 -0.27 -8.02 12.71
C GLY A 209 -0.36 -6.82 11.77
N VAL A 210 -1.15 -5.81 12.15
CA VAL A 210 -1.24 -4.54 11.40
C VAL A 210 0.10 -3.82 11.36
N CYS A 211 0.78 -3.67 12.50
CA CYS A 211 2.08 -3.03 12.57
C CYS A 211 3.12 -3.73 11.68
N LEU A 212 3.15 -5.07 11.68
CA LEU A 212 4.07 -5.83 10.84
C LEU A 212 3.76 -5.68 9.34
N GLY A 213 2.47 -5.69 8.96
CA GLY A 213 2.06 -5.42 7.58
C GLY A 213 2.45 -4.01 7.12
N ILE A 214 2.25 -2.99 7.97
CA ILE A 214 2.67 -1.62 7.65
C ILE A 214 4.20 -1.55 7.52
N LEU A 215 4.95 -2.23 8.40
CA LEU A 215 6.41 -2.29 8.32
C LEU A 215 6.88 -2.89 6.99
N SER A 216 6.29 -4.00 6.54
CA SER A 216 6.62 -4.57 5.23
C SER A 216 6.25 -3.62 4.08
N GLY A 217 5.14 -2.89 4.19
CA GLY A 217 4.77 -1.84 3.24
C GLY A 217 5.81 -0.72 3.17
N ARG A 218 6.33 -0.26 4.31
CA ARG A 218 7.40 0.75 4.36
C ARG A 218 8.69 0.25 3.70
N LEU A 219 9.04 -1.02 3.91
CA LEU A 219 10.17 -1.65 3.19
C LEU A 219 9.93 -1.67 1.68
N GLY A 220 8.71 -2.01 1.23
CA GLY A 220 8.33 -1.93 -0.18
C GLY A 220 8.51 -0.53 -0.77
N ALA A 221 8.09 0.50 -0.04
CA ALA A 221 8.28 1.89 -0.45
C ALA A 221 9.77 2.26 -0.57
N MET A 222 10.61 1.86 0.39
CA MET A 222 12.06 2.11 0.35
C MET A 222 12.72 1.42 -0.85
N ILE A 223 12.44 0.13 -1.04
CA ILE A 223 13.02 -0.66 -2.14
C ILE A 223 12.56 -0.08 -3.49
N SER A 224 11.28 0.29 -3.62
CA SER A 224 10.77 0.88 -4.87
C SER A 224 11.51 2.17 -5.25
N ASN A 225 11.72 3.09 -4.30
CA ASN A 225 12.44 4.32 -4.58
C ASN A 225 13.90 4.08 -4.95
N LEU A 226 14.56 3.13 -4.29
CA LEU A 226 15.93 2.74 -4.62
C LEU A 226 16.01 2.13 -6.03
N VAL A 227 15.08 1.25 -6.37
CA VAL A 227 15.00 0.62 -7.70
C VAL A 227 14.73 1.66 -8.78
N PHE A 228 13.75 2.55 -8.58
CA PHE A 228 13.45 3.60 -9.54
C PHE A 228 14.63 4.56 -9.72
N GLY A 229 15.27 4.99 -8.62
CA GLY A 229 16.40 5.91 -8.69
C GLY A 229 17.61 5.38 -9.42
N ASN A 230 17.88 4.08 -9.35
CA ASN A 230 19.02 3.49 -10.05
C ASN A 230 18.69 3.05 -11.49
N LEU A 231 17.46 2.57 -11.75
CA LEU A 231 17.13 1.94 -13.03
C LEU A 231 16.49 2.90 -14.02
N LEU A 232 15.89 4.02 -13.59
CA LEU A 232 15.16 4.91 -14.49
C LEU A 232 16.09 5.56 -15.53
N ASP A 233 17.32 5.91 -15.13
CA ASP A 233 18.30 6.53 -16.02
C ASP A 233 19.04 5.49 -16.89
N VAL A 234 19.12 4.22 -16.48
CA VAL A 234 19.80 3.15 -17.25
C VAL A 234 18.84 2.47 -18.22
N SER A 235 17.63 2.14 -17.77
CA SER A 235 16.65 1.36 -18.54
C SER A 235 15.24 1.63 -18.02
N CYS A 236 14.62 2.71 -18.50
CA CYS A 236 13.27 3.14 -18.09
C CYS A 236 12.18 2.06 -18.24
N SER A 237 12.28 1.13 -19.19
CA SER A 237 11.29 0.05 -19.37
C SER A 237 11.21 -0.89 -18.15
N VAL A 238 12.35 -1.17 -17.52
CA VAL A 238 12.45 -2.16 -16.43
C VAL A 238 11.63 -1.75 -15.19
N PRO A 239 11.77 -0.55 -14.60
CA PRO A 239 11.00 -0.17 -13.42
C PRO A 239 9.49 -0.11 -13.69
N ILE A 240 9.06 0.26 -14.91
CA ILE A 240 7.63 0.28 -15.29
C ILE A 240 7.05 -1.14 -15.29
N PHE A 241 7.69 -2.08 -15.99
CA PHE A 241 7.23 -3.47 -16.01
C PHE A 241 7.32 -4.14 -14.64
N LEU A 242 8.31 -3.77 -13.84
CA LEU A 242 8.46 -4.26 -12.47
C LEU A 242 7.28 -3.79 -11.60
N VAL A 243 6.89 -2.51 -11.64
CA VAL A 243 5.72 -2.04 -10.88
C VAL A 243 4.42 -2.67 -11.39
N ALA A 244 4.25 -2.79 -12.71
CA ALA A 244 3.08 -3.48 -13.26
C ALA A 244 3.00 -4.93 -12.74
N GLY A 245 4.10 -5.67 -12.81
CA GLY A 245 4.17 -7.05 -12.34
C GLY A 245 3.90 -7.19 -10.84
N VAL A 246 4.50 -6.33 -10.01
CA VAL A 246 4.31 -6.33 -8.55
C VAL A 246 2.86 -6.00 -8.17
N ASN A 247 2.22 -5.05 -8.86
CA ASN A 247 0.81 -4.74 -8.62
C ASN A 247 -0.12 -5.88 -9.02
N LEU A 248 0.10 -6.48 -10.19
CA LEU A 248 -0.67 -7.66 -10.63
C LEU A 248 -0.47 -8.85 -9.69
N ALA A 249 0.75 -9.08 -9.22
CA ALA A 249 1.04 -10.10 -8.21
C ALA A 249 0.34 -9.81 -6.87
N GLY A 250 0.28 -8.54 -6.44
CA GLY A 250 -0.50 -8.12 -5.27
C GLY A 250 -2.01 -8.36 -5.42
N GLY A 251 -2.54 -8.14 -6.62
CA GLY A 251 -3.92 -8.53 -6.97
C GLY A 251 -4.13 -10.04 -6.90
N LEU A 252 -3.16 -10.83 -7.39
CA LEU A 252 -3.19 -12.29 -7.28
C LEU A 252 -3.15 -12.75 -5.82
N PHE A 253 -2.29 -12.18 -4.99
CA PHE A 253 -2.23 -12.49 -3.56
C PHE A 253 -3.52 -12.14 -2.82
N SER A 254 -4.23 -11.11 -3.28
CA SER A 254 -5.54 -10.73 -2.70
C SER A 254 -6.61 -11.81 -2.91
N PHE A 255 -6.47 -12.67 -3.91
CA PHE A 255 -7.34 -13.84 -4.05
C PHE A 255 -7.17 -14.87 -2.93
N PHE A 256 -6.09 -14.84 -2.16
CA PHE A 256 -5.89 -15.79 -1.06
C PHE A 256 -6.39 -15.27 0.31
N ILE A 257 -6.93 -14.04 0.37
CA ILE A 257 -7.54 -13.50 1.60
C ILE A 257 -8.66 -14.43 2.09
N PRO A 258 -8.81 -14.75 3.37
CA PRO A 258 -9.92 -15.59 3.87
C PRO A 258 -11.32 -14.99 3.59
N LYS A 259 -12.36 -15.81 3.33
CA LYS A 259 -13.74 -15.32 3.07
C LYS A 259 -14.45 -14.82 4.32
N HIS A 260 -14.23 -15.49 5.45
CA HIS A 260 -14.87 -15.16 6.70
C HIS A 260 -13.91 -14.36 7.58
N PRO A 261 -14.39 -13.30 8.27
CA PRO A 261 -13.61 -12.66 9.32
C PRO A 261 -13.22 -13.73 10.35
N TYR A 262 -12.08 -13.54 11.02
CA TYR A 262 -11.63 -14.47 12.04
C TYR A 262 -12.74 -14.63 13.10
N SER A 263 -13.41 -15.78 13.11
CA SER A 263 -14.36 -16.15 14.16
C SER A 263 -13.66 -17.15 15.08
N GLU A 264 -13.52 -16.77 16.34
CA GLU A 264 -13.10 -17.70 17.38
C GLU A 264 -14.13 -18.83 17.46
N GLU A 265 -13.71 -20.07 17.21
CA GLU A 265 -14.57 -21.24 17.37
C GLU A 265 -14.84 -21.36 18.88
N ARG A 266 -15.98 -20.85 19.32
CA ARG A 266 -16.38 -20.87 20.72
C ARG A 266 -16.55 -22.34 21.12
N ILE A 267 -15.51 -22.96 21.70
CA ILE A 267 -15.61 -24.27 22.32
C ILE A 267 -16.60 -24.10 23.48
N THR A 268 -17.87 -24.40 23.22
CA THR A 268 -18.91 -24.49 24.25
C THR A 268 -18.50 -25.59 25.21
N TYR A 269 -17.82 -25.22 26.29
CA TYR A 269 -17.81 -26.01 27.51
C TYR A 269 -19.23 -25.95 28.08
N SER A 270 -20.08 -26.85 27.60
CA SER A 270 -21.29 -27.25 28.30
C SER A 270 -20.87 -27.93 29.60
N LYS A 271 -20.58 -27.13 30.64
CA LYS A 271 -20.72 -27.63 32.00
C LYS A 271 -22.21 -27.87 32.21
N SER A 272 -22.61 -29.13 32.14
CA SER A 272 -23.88 -29.63 32.64
C SER A 272 -23.97 -29.28 34.13
N VAL A 273 -24.54 -28.12 34.44
CA VAL A 273 -25.03 -27.83 35.78
C VAL A 273 -26.34 -28.58 35.92
N ASN A 274 -26.31 -29.73 36.60
CA ASN A 274 -27.52 -30.35 37.12
C ASN A 274 -28.06 -29.44 38.23
N PRO A 275 -29.30 -28.93 38.14
CA PRO A 275 -29.96 -28.34 39.29
C PRO A 275 -30.52 -29.44 40.22
N PRO A 276 -30.68 -29.14 41.53
CA PRO A 276 -31.21 -30.05 42.54
C PRO A 276 -32.70 -30.38 42.36
#